data_AF-A0A952TPH5-F1
#
_entry.id   AF-A0A952TPH5-F1
#
_cell.length_a   1.000
_cell.length_b   1.000
_cell.length_c   1.000
_cell.angle_alpha   90.00
_cell.angle_beta   90.00
_cell.angle_gamma   90.00
#
_symmetry.space_group_name_H-M   'P 1'
#
loop_
_entity.id
_entity.type
_entity.pdbx_description
1 polymer ?
#
loop_
_entity_poly.entity_id
_entity_poly.type
_entity_poly.pdbx_seq_one_letter_code
_entity_poly.pdbx_strand_id
1 'polypeptide(L)'
;MGHETGYEGTENVGKWVPENSATNVEAQVVAYAIGRYLQMSRLVVPSAYHQGNGAMLEKFRAFMQNAVEKNKWRIINRDNLLAALARNPQTMLGVVTMDIRNEEVASLVDAARNTINSAHPVAQFIRADGARPSPTAMMSFAGVKTRDGKTPVNTELLLAREFSQIMVLDILCGQWDRWSGGNVEATWSKEGELHFIARDNGGAALSSSTQVSKYLQIVSRFDRAQIERVRALEQALAADPDGTAKSLKMWTKPKALQGRIRALLAHVEAMRARYGDAQVFF
;
A
#
# COMPACT_ATOMS: atom_id res chain seq x y z
N MET A 1 4.34 -9.78 20.89
CA MET A 1 5.11 -10.81 20.15
C MET A 1 5.74 -10.12 18.96
N GLY A 2 7.07 -10.01 18.93
CA GLY A 2 7.79 -9.43 17.81
C GLY A 2 7.66 -10.36 16.60
N HIS A 3 7.13 -9.84 15.50
CA HIS A 3 7.21 -10.52 14.22
C HIS A 3 8.61 -10.23 13.66
N GLU A 4 9.46 -11.25 13.53
CA GLU A 4 10.63 -11.16 12.65
C GLU A 4 10.12 -10.94 11.23
N THR A 5 10.37 -9.76 10.69
CA THR A 5 9.78 -9.32 9.43
C THR A 5 10.55 -9.81 8.22
N GLY A 6 11.63 -10.59 8.38
CA GLY A 6 12.42 -11.16 7.28
C GLY A 6 13.20 -10.14 6.43
N TYR A 7 12.95 -8.84 6.60
CA TYR A 7 13.55 -7.74 5.85
C TYR A 7 14.68 -7.04 6.62
N GLU A 8 15.55 -6.34 5.90
CA GLU A 8 16.57 -5.45 6.47
C GLU A 8 15.97 -4.07 6.85
N GLY A 9 16.24 -3.60 8.07
CA GLY A 9 15.66 -2.38 8.65
C GLY A 9 14.50 -2.71 9.60
N THR A 10 14.69 -2.46 10.90
CA THR A 10 13.75 -2.91 11.95
C THR A 10 13.44 -1.85 13.00
N GLU A 11 13.72 -0.58 12.72
CA GLU A 11 13.36 0.48 13.65
C GLU A 11 11.88 0.86 13.48
N ASN A 12 11.17 0.95 14.61
CA ASN A 12 9.82 1.49 14.63
C ASN A 12 9.89 3.01 14.64
N VAL A 13 9.28 3.65 13.65
CA VAL A 13 9.23 5.09 13.50
C VAL A 13 7.82 5.58 13.77
N GLY A 14 7.67 6.41 14.81
CA GLY A 14 6.45 7.15 15.10
C GLY A 14 6.36 8.40 14.22
N LYS A 15 5.20 8.63 13.61
CA LYS A 15 4.94 9.77 12.72
C LYS A 15 3.59 10.41 13.08
N TRP A 16 3.56 11.74 13.20
CA TRP A 16 2.33 12.51 13.07
C TRP A 16 2.35 13.18 11.71
N VAL A 17 1.37 12.82 10.91
CA VAL A 17 1.22 13.30 9.54
C VAL A 17 0.04 14.25 9.47
N PRO A 18 0.09 15.27 8.61
CA PRO A 18 -1.06 16.13 8.37
C PRO A 18 -2.20 15.31 7.76
N GLU A 19 -3.44 15.58 8.14
CA GLU A 19 -4.62 15.01 7.47
C GLU A 19 -4.96 15.88 6.24
N ASN A 20 -4.58 15.41 5.05
CA ASN A 20 -4.84 16.08 3.78
C ASN A 20 -5.02 15.06 2.64
N SER A 21 -5.10 15.52 1.38
CA SER A 21 -5.32 14.62 0.25
C SER A 21 -4.18 13.61 0.01
N ALA A 22 -2.96 13.93 0.42
CA ALA A 22 -1.77 13.10 0.21
C ALA A 22 -1.34 12.35 1.48
N THR A 23 -1.98 12.59 2.63
CA THR A 23 -1.64 11.86 3.85
C THR A 23 -2.82 11.71 4.77
N ASN A 24 -3.06 10.46 5.16
CA ASN A 24 -4.17 10.05 6.01
C ASN A 24 -3.70 8.92 6.94
N VAL A 25 -3.80 9.14 8.26
CA VAL A 25 -3.33 8.18 9.27
C VAL A 25 -4.14 6.88 9.21
N GLU A 26 -5.44 7.02 8.99
CA GLU A 26 -6.36 5.88 8.88
C GLU A 26 -5.96 4.96 7.74
N ALA A 27 -5.71 5.54 6.56
CA ALA A 27 -5.38 4.84 5.34
C ALA A 27 -4.14 3.97 5.49
N GLN A 28 -3.09 4.47 6.16
CA GLN A 28 -1.88 3.67 6.41
C GLN A 28 -2.16 2.43 7.27
N VAL A 29 -2.92 2.60 8.36
CA VAL A 29 -3.20 1.51 9.30
C VAL A 29 -4.22 0.52 8.72
N VAL A 30 -5.25 1.02 8.04
CA VAL A 30 -6.28 0.20 7.40
C VAL A 30 -5.69 -0.59 6.23
N ALA A 31 -4.79 -0.01 5.42
CA ALA A 31 -4.10 -0.74 4.37
C ALA A 31 -3.33 -1.95 4.94
N TYR A 32 -2.62 -1.78 6.05
CA TYR A 32 -1.95 -2.89 6.73
C TYR A 32 -2.94 -3.91 7.30
N ALA A 33 -4.05 -3.46 7.89
CA ALA A 33 -5.06 -4.35 8.45
C ALA A 33 -5.76 -5.20 7.36
N ILE A 34 -6.11 -4.59 6.22
CA ILE A 34 -6.61 -5.28 5.03
C ILE A 34 -5.54 -6.22 4.48
N GLY A 35 -4.29 -5.77 4.37
CA GLY A 35 -3.19 -6.62 3.93
C GLY A 35 -3.01 -7.86 4.80
N ARG A 36 -3.13 -7.74 6.13
CA ARG A 36 -3.15 -8.90 7.04
C ARG A 36 -4.34 -9.81 6.80
N TYR A 37 -5.55 -9.26 6.65
CA TYR A 37 -6.76 -10.03 6.38
C TYR A 37 -6.61 -10.86 5.09
N LEU A 38 -6.01 -10.27 4.06
CA LEU A 38 -5.74 -10.91 2.77
C LEU A 38 -4.51 -11.83 2.77
N GLN A 39 -3.82 -11.98 3.91
CA GLN A 39 -2.57 -12.73 4.07
C GLN A 39 -1.40 -12.24 3.20
N MET A 40 -1.34 -10.93 2.97
CA MET A 40 -0.27 -10.23 2.26
C MET A 40 0.54 -9.30 3.19
N SER A 41 0.64 -9.64 4.48
CA SER A 41 1.29 -8.80 5.49
C SER A 41 2.78 -8.52 5.24
N ARG A 42 3.42 -9.32 4.38
CA ARG A 42 4.81 -9.11 3.92
C ARG A 42 4.92 -7.98 2.89
N LEU A 43 3.86 -7.74 2.13
CA LEU A 43 3.82 -6.75 1.05
C LEU A 43 3.38 -5.38 1.52
N VAL A 44 2.95 -5.23 2.78
CA VAL A 44 2.44 -3.96 3.31
C VAL A 44 3.20 -3.64 4.57
N VAL A 45 3.71 -2.41 4.67
CA VAL A 45 4.48 -1.99 5.84
C VAL A 45 3.64 -2.12 7.11
N PRO A 46 4.11 -2.83 8.14
CA PRO A 46 3.46 -2.86 9.43
C PRO A 46 3.17 -1.46 9.95
N SER A 47 1.90 -1.21 10.26
CA SER A 47 1.42 0.12 10.66
C SER A 47 0.36 -0.03 11.76
N ALA A 48 0.48 0.77 12.81
CA ALA A 48 -0.46 0.80 13.92
C ALA A 48 -0.69 2.22 14.40
N TYR A 49 -1.90 2.51 14.87
CA TYR A 49 -2.16 3.78 15.53
C TYR A 49 -1.33 3.93 16.79
N HIS A 50 -0.88 5.17 17.02
CA HIS A 50 -0.19 5.54 18.24
C HIS A 50 -0.70 6.89 18.72
N GLN A 51 -0.88 7.02 20.02
CA GLN A 51 -1.22 8.27 20.67
C GLN A 51 -0.01 8.74 21.46
N GLY A 52 0.45 9.96 21.17
CA GLY A 52 1.60 10.55 21.85
C GLY A 52 1.27 10.87 23.31
N ASN A 53 2.23 10.65 24.20
CA ASN A 53 2.15 11.18 25.56
C ASN A 53 2.66 12.63 25.62
N GLY A 54 2.39 13.35 26.72
CA GLY A 54 2.74 14.77 26.84
C GLY A 54 4.22 15.08 26.56
N ALA A 55 5.15 14.26 27.08
CA ALA A 55 6.58 14.45 26.86
C ALA A 55 6.98 14.26 25.38
N MET A 56 6.38 13.29 24.70
CA MET A 56 6.64 13.00 23.29
C MET A 56 6.08 14.09 22.38
N LEU A 57 4.87 14.57 22.67
CA LEU A 57 4.24 15.66 21.91
C LEU A 57 4.99 16.98 22.09
N GLU A 58 5.56 17.26 23.27
CA GLU A 58 6.40 18.45 23.48
C GLU A 58 7.73 18.37 22.72
N LYS A 59 8.39 17.20 22.70
CA LYS A 59 9.57 16.99 21.84
C LYS A 59 9.24 17.17 20.37
N PHE A 60 8.11 16.63 19.91
CA PHE A 60 7.65 16.78 18.54
C PHE A 60 7.33 18.26 18.21
N ARG A 61 6.64 18.98 19.11
CA ARG A 61 6.39 20.42 18.98
C ARG A 61 7.68 21.22 18.82
N ALA A 62 8.65 21.00 19.70
CA ALA A 62 9.94 21.68 19.66
C ALA A 62 10.71 21.36 18.37
N PHE A 63 10.71 20.09 17.94
CA PHE A 63 11.30 19.70 16.65
C PHE A 63 10.67 20.46 15.48
N MET A 64 9.34 20.50 15.40
CA MET A 64 8.62 21.18 14.31
C MET A 64 8.87 22.69 14.32
N GLN A 65 8.91 23.34 15.50
CA GLN A 65 9.17 24.78 15.62
C GLN A 65 10.59 25.18 15.17
N ASN A 66 11.57 24.30 15.40
CA ASN A 66 12.98 24.55 15.06
C ASN A 66 13.34 24.10 13.64
N ALA A 67 12.46 23.34 12.96
CA ALA A 67 12.70 22.88 11.60
C ALA A 67 12.68 24.05 10.60
N VAL A 68 13.81 24.27 9.93
CA VAL A 68 13.91 25.22 8.80
C VAL A 68 13.45 24.52 7.53
N GLU A 69 12.23 24.84 7.10
CA GLU A 69 11.63 24.30 5.87
C GLU A 69 11.35 25.43 4.88
N LYS A 70 11.73 25.22 3.61
CA LYS A 70 11.58 26.20 2.52
C LYS A 70 10.41 25.86 1.60
N ASN A 71 9.96 24.60 1.60
CA ASN A 71 8.84 24.16 0.79
C ASN A 71 7.51 24.66 1.38
N LYS A 72 6.78 25.47 0.60
CA LYS A 72 5.49 26.06 0.98
C LYS A 72 4.49 25.04 1.54
N TRP A 73 4.35 23.87 0.92
CA TRP A 73 3.38 22.86 1.35
C TRP A 73 3.77 22.20 2.66
N ARG A 74 5.06 21.96 2.86
CA ARG A 74 5.58 21.41 4.12
C ARG A 74 5.46 22.42 5.27
N ILE A 75 5.62 23.72 5.00
CA ILE A 75 5.33 24.80 5.96
C ILE A 75 3.85 24.75 6.38
N ILE A 76 2.92 24.70 5.42
CA ILE A 76 1.48 24.61 5.71
C ILE A 76 1.17 23.36 6.55
N ASN A 77 1.73 22.21 6.18
CA ASN A 77 1.55 20.95 6.92
C ASN A 77 2.08 21.04 8.36
N ARG A 78 3.27 21.64 8.55
CA ARG A 78 3.82 21.90 9.87
C ARG A 78 2.88 22.77 10.70
N ASP A 79 2.42 23.88 10.14
CA ASP A 79 1.60 24.86 10.87
C ASP A 79 0.24 24.23 11.26
N ASN A 80 -0.34 23.39 10.39
CA ASN A 80 -1.54 22.61 10.70
C ASN A 80 -1.33 21.63 11.87
N LEU A 81 -0.18 20.94 11.90
CA LEU A 81 0.16 20.03 13.00
C LEU A 81 0.38 20.79 14.31
N LEU A 82 1.08 21.93 14.28
CA LEU A 82 1.26 22.80 15.44
C LEU A 82 -0.08 23.34 15.97
N ALA A 83 -1.00 23.71 15.07
CA ALA A 83 -2.35 24.13 15.45
C ALA A 83 -3.19 22.99 16.04
N ALA A 84 -3.04 21.75 15.55
CA ALA A 84 -3.68 20.58 16.16
C ALA A 84 -3.14 20.30 17.57
N LEU A 85 -1.81 20.36 17.75
CA LEU A 85 -1.13 20.23 19.04
C LEU A 85 -1.54 21.31 20.05
N ALA A 86 -1.80 22.53 19.59
CA ALA A 86 -2.22 23.63 20.46
C ALA A 86 -3.69 23.49 20.89
N ARG A 87 -4.56 22.96 20.03
CA ARG A 87 -6.00 22.83 20.31
C ARG A 87 -6.33 21.67 21.24
N ASN A 88 -5.90 20.46 20.88
CA ASN A 88 -6.18 19.27 21.69
C ASN A 88 -5.14 18.17 21.43
N PRO A 89 -3.98 18.21 22.10
CA PRO A 89 -2.90 17.24 21.89
C PRO A 89 -3.32 15.79 22.17
N GLN A 90 -4.31 15.58 23.07
CA GLN A 90 -4.82 14.25 23.38
C GLN A 90 -5.59 13.61 22.22
N THR A 91 -6.04 14.38 21.25
CA THR A 91 -6.76 13.85 20.07
C THR A 91 -5.85 13.59 18.88
N MET A 92 -4.56 13.91 18.98
CA MET A 92 -3.62 13.67 17.89
C MET A 92 -3.23 12.20 17.81
N LEU A 93 -3.79 11.54 16.80
CA LEU A 93 -3.40 10.21 16.42
C LEU A 93 -2.23 10.26 15.44
N GLY A 94 -1.19 9.51 15.75
CA GLY A 94 -0.09 9.23 14.85
C GLY A 94 -0.14 7.78 14.37
N VAL A 95 0.86 7.43 13.56
CA VAL A 95 1.12 6.06 13.12
C VAL A 95 2.52 5.66 13.55
N VAL A 96 2.66 4.47 14.12
CA VAL A 96 3.95 3.80 14.22
C VAL A 96 4.05 2.84 13.06
N THR A 97 5.12 2.97 12.29
CA THR A 97 5.41 2.13 11.13
C THR A 97 6.82 1.57 11.22
N MET A 98 7.09 0.47 10.56
CA MET A 98 8.44 -0.09 10.50
C MET A 98 9.23 0.56 9.36
N ASP A 99 10.44 1.01 9.64
CA ASP A 99 11.33 1.50 8.58
C ASP A 99 12.02 0.32 7.89
N ILE A 100 11.47 -0.05 6.75
CA ILE A 100 11.99 -1.12 5.90
C ILE A 100 12.87 -0.49 4.84
N ARG A 101 14.07 -1.03 4.65
CA ARG A 101 14.92 -0.58 3.55
C ARG A 101 14.32 -0.98 2.20
N ASN A 102 14.29 -0.03 1.28
CA ASN A 102 13.66 -0.21 -0.02
C ASN A 102 14.30 0.72 -1.05
N GLU A 103 13.99 0.46 -2.32
CA GLU A 103 14.40 1.28 -3.46
C GLU A 103 13.19 1.47 -4.40
N GLU A 104 13.15 2.60 -5.09
CA GLU A 104 12.12 2.88 -6.11
C GLU A 104 12.31 1.97 -7.33
N VAL A 105 11.20 1.45 -7.88
CA VAL A 105 11.15 0.74 -9.16
C VAL A 105 10.68 1.68 -10.26
N ALA A 106 11.50 2.69 -10.56
CA ALA A 106 11.14 3.77 -11.49
C ALA A 106 10.78 3.25 -12.90
N SER A 107 11.37 2.11 -13.32
CA SER A 107 11.11 1.50 -14.64
C SER A 107 9.66 1.05 -14.84
N LEU A 108 8.91 0.81 -13.76
CA LEU A 108 7.52 0.36 -13.80
C LEU A 108 6.52 1.53 -13.88
N VAL A 109 7.00 2.77 -13.79
CA VAL A 109 6.16 3.98 -13.74
C VAL A 109 6.27 4.76 -15.06
N ASP A 110 5.12 5.09 -15.63
CA ASP A 110 5.00 6.14 -16.64
C ASP A 110 4.64 7.45 -15.93
N ALA A 111 5.69 8.22 -15.60
CA ALA A 111 5.56 9.46 -14.84
C ALA A 111 4.74 10.53 -15.58
N ALA A 112 4.81 10.55 -16.92
CA ALA A 112 4.08 11.53 -17.72
C ALA A 112 2.57 11.30 -17.68
N ARG A 113 2.15 10.04 -17.60
CA ARG A 113 0.73 9.65 -17.53
C ARG A 113 0.26 9.32 -16.12
N ASN A 114 1.14 9.40 -15.12
CA ASN A 114 0.87 9.02 -13.73
C ASN A 114 0.23 7.63 -13.65
N THR A 115 0.82 6.64 -14.32
CA THR A 115 0.27 5.27 -14.43
C THR A 115 1.39 4.24 -14.59
N ILE A 116 1.03 2.97 -14.75
CA ILE A 116 1.97 1.90 -15.02
C ILE A 116 2.63 2.08 -16.40
N ASN A 117 3.95 1.85 -16.49
CA ASN A 117 4.64 1.71 -17.76
C ASN A 117 4.21 0.38 -18.42
N SER A 118 3.34 0.46 -19.43
CA SER A 118 2.79 -0.72 -20.10
C SER A 118 3.83 -1.54 -20.87
N ALA A 119 5.00 -0.98 -21.18
CA ALA A 119 6.07 -1.72 -21.83
C ALA A 119 6.88 -2.59 -20.85
N HIS A 120 6.74 -2.37 -19.53
CA HIS A 120 7.47 -3.14 -18.55
C HIS A 120 6.94 -4.59 -18.47
N PRO A 121 7.81 -5.62 -18.37
CA PRO A 121 7.36 -7.01 -18.30
C PRO A 121 6.33 -7.28 -17.19
N VAL A 122 6.56 -6.77 -15.98
CA VAL A 122 5.59 -6.89 -14.86
C VAL A 122 4.20 -6.35 -15.24
N ALA A 123 4.12 -5.25 -16.00
CA ALA A 123 2.85 -4.70 -16.46
C ALA A 123 2.10 -5.65 -17.40
N GLN A 124 2.83 -6.41 -18.21
CA GLN A 124 2.27 -7.47 -19.06
C GLN A 124 1.87 -8.69 -18.21
N PHE A 125 2.67 -9.06 -17.22
CA PHE A 125 2.42 -10.23 -16.39
C PHE A 125 1.17 -10.14 -15.50
N ILE A 126 0.72 -8.93 -15.16
CA ILE A 126 -0.51 -8.72 -14.37
C ILE A 126 -1.77 -8.55 -15.23
N ARG A 127 -1.65 -8.71 -16.55
CA ARG A 127 -2.77 -8.61 -17.51
C ARG A 127 -3.12 -9.98 -18.06
N ALA A 128 -4.40 -10.32 -18.09
CA ALA A 128 -4.89 -11.60 -18.59
C ALA A 128 -4.50 -11.87 -20.05
N ASP A 129 -4.48 -10.83 -20.90
CA ASP A 129 -4.03 -10.88 -22.29
C ASP A 129 -2.53 -10.65 -22.49
N GLY A 130 -1.79 -10.36 -21.43
CA GLY A 130 -0.34 -10.20 -21.47
C GLY A 130 0.40 -11.54 -21.32
N ALA A 131 1.72 -11.46 -21.50
CA ALA A 131 2.62 -12.61 -21.35
C ALA A 131 2.44 -13.30 -19.99
N ARG A 132 2.61 -14.62 -19.95
CA ARG A 132 2.62 -15.37 -18.68
C ARG A 132 4.01 -15.25 -18.04
N PRO A 133 4.09 -14.89 -16.74
CA PRO A 133 5.36 -14.90 -16.05
C PRO A 133 5.85 -16.34 -15.85
N SER A 134 7.16 -16.55 -15.96
CA SER A 134 7.77 -17.85 -15.71
C SER A 134 7.91 -18.14 -14.21
N PRO A 135 7.65 -19.38 -13.75
CA PRO A 135 7.92 -19.77 -12.37
C PRO A 135 9.41 -19.95 -12.06
N THR A 136 10.30 -19.95 -13.06
CA THR A 136 11.73 -20.21 -12.88
C THR A 136 12.65 -19.13 -13.43
N ALA A 137 12.15 -18.25 -14.32
CA ALA A 137 12.96 -17.14 -14.81
C ALA A 137 13.13 -16.10 -13.71
N MET A 138 14.39 -15.72 -13.45
CA MET A 138 14.74 -14.73 -12.44
C MET A 138 14.69 -13.33 -13.05
N MET A 139 14.20 -12.37 -12.27
CA MET A 139 14.06 -10.97 -12.63
C MET A 139 14.64 -10.08 -11.53
N SER A 140 15.20 -8.96 -11.95
CA SER A 140 15.65 -7.84 -11.10
C SER A 140 15.10 -6.53 -11.63
N PHE A 141 15.13 -5.48 -10.83
CA PHE A 141 14.82 -4.13 -11.27
C PHE A 141 16.07 -3.25 -11.34
N ALA A 142 16.16 -2.45 -12.40
CA ALA A 142 17.26 -1.51 -12.57
C ALA A 142 17.29 -0.51 -11.40
N GLY A 143 18.47 -0.26 -10.84
CA GLY A 143 18.66 0.64 -9.70
C GLY A 143 18.43 0.02 -8.32
N VAL A 144 17.72 -1.11 -8.22
CA VAL A 144 17.51 -1.79 -6.94
C VAL A 144 18.75 -2.58 -6.55
N LYS A 145 19.34 -2.27 -5.39
CA LYS A 145 20.57 -2.88 -4.87
C LYS A 145 20.46 -3.18 -3.39
N THR A 146 21.00 -4.33 -2.98
CA THR A 146 21.16 -4.67 -1.56
C THR A 146 22.17 -3.75 -0.87
N ARG A 147 22.25 -3.82 0.47
CA ARG A 147 23.21 -3.02 1.25
C ARG A 147 24.67 -3.23 0.84
N ASP A 148 25.03 -4.45 0.46
CA ASP A 148 26.37 -4.84 -0.01
C ASP A 148 26.55 -4.65 -1.52
N GLY A 149 25.60 -3.99 -2.20
CA GLY A 149 25.68 -3.63 -3.62
C GLY A 149 25.33 -4.74 -4.60
N LYS A 150 24.81 -5.88 -4.13
CA LYS A 150 24.35 -6.97 -4.99
C LYS A 150 23.01 -6.62 -5.64
N THR A 151 22.73 -7.27 -6.77
CA THR A 151 21.41 -7.17 -7.42
C THR A 151 20.50 -8.23 -6.82
N PRO A 152 19.47 -7.86 -6.04
CA PRO A 152 18.48 -8.82 -5.57
C PRO A 152 17.64 -9.31 -6.75
N VAL A 153 17.21 -10.57 -6.67
CA VAL A 153 16.42 -11.23 -7.73
C VAL A 153 15.30 -12.05 -7.13
N ASN A 154 14.23 -12.26 -7.90
CA ASN A 154 13.21 -13.26 -7.61
C ASN A 154 12.57 -13.74 -8.91
N THR A 155 11.73 -14.77 -8.85
CA THR A 155 11.04 -15.30 -10.03
C THR A 155 10.05 -14.29 -10.59
N GLU A 156 9.89 -14.27 -11.92
CA GLU A 156 8.88 -13.45 -12.58
C GLU A 156 7.47 -13.69 -12.01
N LEU A 157 7.12 -14.96 -11.75
CA LEU A 157 5.80 -15.33 -11.22
C LEU A 157 5.55 -14.73 -9.85
N LEU A 158 6.53 -14.79 -8.94
CA LEU A 158 6.39 -14.23 -7.61
C LEU A 158 6.22 -12.71 -7.68
N LEU A 159 7.09 -12.01 -8.41
CA LEU A 159 7.03 -10.55 -8.52
C LEU A 159 5.73 -10.08 -9.18
N ALA A 160 5.25 -10.78 -10.23
CA ALA A 160 3.97 -10.47 -10.86
C ALA A 160 2.80 -10.67 -9.90
N ARG A 161 2.82 -11.75 -9.11
CA ARG A 161 1.78 -12.04 -8.12
C ARG A 161 1.76 -10.99 -7.01
N GLU A 162 2.91 -10.65 -6.44
CA GLU A 162 3.01 -9.61 -5.41
C GLU A 162 2.52 -8.25 -5.91
N PHE A 163 2.91 -7.87 -7.14
CA PHE A 163 2.48 -6.60 -7.71
C PHE A 163 0.97 -6.57 -7.97
N SER A 164 0.39 -7.66 -8.51
CA SER A 164 -1.07 -7.80 -8.65
C SER A 164 -1.78 -7.70 -7.30
N GLN A 165 -1.23 -8.30 -6.25
CA GLN A 165 -1.78 -8.21 -4.90
C GLN A 165 -1.78 -6.77 -4.37
N ILE A 166 -0.74 -5.99 -4.64
CA ILE A 166 -0.69 -4.55 -4.31
C ILE A 166 -1.73 -3.76 -5.10
N MET A 167 -1.94 -4.05 -6.39
CA MET A 167 -3.01 -3.40 -7.17
C MET A 167 -4.40 -3.67 -6.59
N VAL A 168 -4.64 -4.90 -6.11
CA VAL A 168 -5.88 -5.24 -5.38
C VAL A 168 -5.99 -4.42 -4.09
N LEU A 169 -4.92 -4.29 -3.30
CA LEU A 169 -4.93 -3.46 -2.09
C LEU A 169 -5.24 -2.00 -2.40
N ASP A 170 -4.62 -1.44 -3.45
CA ASP A 170 -4.82 -0.06 -3.90
C ASP A 170 -6.27 0.20 -4.32
N ILE A 171 -6.89 -0.77 -5.02
CA ILE A 171 -8.33 -0.78 -5.32
C ILE A 171 -9.16 -0.73 -4.04
N LEU A 172 -8.87 -1.58 -3.07
CA LEU A 172 -9.67 -1.68 -1.84
C LEU A 172 -9.55 -0.44 -0.96
N CYS A 173 -8.36 0.18 -0.92
CA CYS A 173 -8.10 1.38 -0.11
C CYS A 173 -8.48 2.67 -0.84
N GLY A 174 -8.63 2.64 -2.18
CA GLY A 174 -8.83 3.85 -2.98
C GLY A 174 -7.55 4.71 -3.05
N GLN A 175 -6.39 4.06 -3.21
CA GLN A 175 -5.09 4.72 -3.32
C GLN A 175 -5.03 5.52 -4.63
N TRP A 176 -4.75 6.83 -4.60
CA TRP A 176 -4.66 7.62 -5.84
C TRP A 176 -3.22 7.97 -6.25
N ASP A 177 -2.24 7.86 -5.34
CA ASP A 177 -0.90 8.43 -5.52
C ASP A 177 0.21 7.42 -5.89
N ARG A 178 -0.11 6.11 -6.02
CA ARG A 178 0.86 5.01 -6.21
C ARG A 178 1.91 5.26 -7.29
N TRP A 179 1.55 6.00 -8.35
CA TRP A 179 2.38 6.21 -9.54
C TRP A 179 3.14 7.54 -9.53
N SER A 180 3.19 8.21 -8.38
CA SER A 180 3.90 9.47 -8.17
C SER A 180 4.83 9.36 -6.97
N GLY A 181 5.83 10.25 -6.90
CA GLY A 181 6.67 10.39 -5.70
C GLY A 181 7.58 9.20 -5.37
N GLY A 182 7.71 8.22 -6.25
CA GLY A 182 8.50 7.01 -6.00
C GLY A 182 7.76 5.91 -5.21
N ASN A 183 6.41 5.95 -5.17
CA ASN A 183 5.59 5.05 -4.35
C ASN A 183 5.45 3.61 -4.90
N VAL A 184 6.15 3.28 -5.99
CA VAL A 184 6.34 1.90 -6.46
C VAL A 184 7.72 1.44 -6.00
N GLU A 185 7.75 0.63 -4.95
CA GLU A 185 8.99 0.30 -4.24
C GLU A 185 9.22 -1.20 -4.18
N ALA A 186 10.49 -1.58 -4.12
CA ALA A 186 10.94 -2.94 -3.87
C ALA A 186 11.88 -3.00 -2.67
N THR A 187 11.86 -4.13 -1.98
CA THR A 187 12.73 -4.46 -0.85
C THR A 187 13.39 -5.82 -1.08
N TRP A 188 14.25 -6.25 -0.18
CA TRP A 188 14.90 -7.55 -0.24
C TRP A 188 14.96 -8.22 1.13
N SER A 189 14.91 -9.56 1.11
CA SER A 189 15.20 -10.37 2.29
C SER A 189 16.68 -10.30 2.66
N LYS A 190 17.04 -10.79 3.86
CA LYS A 190 18.44 -10.91 4.28
C LYS A 190 19.25 -11.82 3.34
N GLU A 191 18.58 -12.76 2.70
CA GLU A 191 19.13 -13.71 1.73
C GLU A 191 19.29 -13.09 0.33
N GLY A 192 18.81 -11.86 0.12
CA GLY A 192 18.90 -11.13 -1.15
C GLY A 192 17.76 -11.42 -2.13
N GLU A 193 16.66 -12.00 -1.65
CA GLU A 193 15.47 -12.24 -2.48
C GLU A 193 14.70 -10.93 -2.69
N LEU A 194 14.38 -10.60 -3.93
CA LEU A 194 13.64 -9.38 -4.29
C LEU A 194 12.15 -9.54 -3.98
N HIS A 195 11.54 -8.48 -3.44
CA HIS A 195 10.10 -8.41 -3.16
C HIS A 195 9.55 -7.02 -3.49
N PHE A 196 8.30 -6.95 -3.93
CA PHE A 196 7.58 -5.67 -3.92
C PHE A 196 7.13 -5.29 -2.51
N ILE A 197 6.99 -3.99 -2.27
CA ILE A 197 6.40 -3.49 -1.03
C ILE A 197 5.52 -2.26 -1.26
N ALA A 198 4.34 -2.27 -0.65
CA ALA A 198 3.40 -1.16 -0.63
C ALA A 198 3.65 -0.30 0.61
N ARG A 199 4.50 0.72 0.46
CA ARG A 199 4.61 1.82 1.43
C ARG A 199 3.81 3.04 0.96
N ASP A 200 3.83 4.05 1.81
CA ASP A 200 3.14 5.34 1.64
C ASP A 200 1.66 5.22 1.23
N ASN A 201 0.90 4.46 2.02
CA ASN A 201 -0.55 4.30 1.80
C ASN A 201 -1.36 5.49 2.32
N GLY A 202 -0.71 6.62 2.63
CA GLY A 202 -1.35 7.84 3.14
C GLY A 202 -2.24 8.53 2.11
N GLY A 203 -1.96 8.36 0.82
CA GLY A 203 -2.80 8.83 -0.27
C GLY A 203 -4.09 8.04 -0.49
N ALA A 204 -4.48 7.08 0.38
CA ALA A 204 -5.73 6.37 0.16
C ALA A 204 -6.96 7.16 0.61
N ALA A 205 -8.00 7.19 -0.24
CA ALA A 205 -9.27 7.84 0.05
C ALA A 205 -10.30 6.84 0.58
N LEU A 206 -10.20 6.46 1.87
CA LEU A 206 -11.04 5.41 2.45
C LEU A 206 -12.55 5.67 2.35
N SER A 207 -12.98 6.93 2.36
CA SER A 207 -14.38 7.35 2.26
C SER A 207 -14.89 7.51 0.83
N SER A 208 -14.02 7.50 -0.18
CA SER A 208 -14.39 7.77 -1.58
C SER A 208 -14.52 6.49 -2.42
N SER A 209 -15.63 6.32 -3.13
CA SER A 209 -15.83 5.18 -4.04
C SER A 209 -15.25 5.37 -5.44
N THR A 210 -14.67 6.54 -5.77
CA THR A 210 -14.42 6.91 -7.18
C THR A 210 -13.05 6.50 -7.71
N GLN A 211 -12.10 6.11 -6.86
CA GLN A 211 -10.68 5.90 -7.23
C GLN A 211 -10.33 4.46 -7.66
N VAL A 212 -11.26 3.75 -8.30
CA VAL A 212 -11.07 2.32 -8.63
C VAL A 212 -10.77 2.08 -10.12
N SER A 213 -11.37 2.88 -11.00
CA SER A 213 -11.35 2.66 -12.45
C SER A 213 -9.94 2.61 -13.03
N LYS A 214 -9.03 3.46 -12.53
CA LYS A 214 -7.62 3.49 -12.93
C LYS A 214 -6.95 2.12 -12.77
N TYR A 215 -7.14 1.47 -11.63
CA TYR A 215 -6.50 0.17 -11.36
C TYR A 215 -7.21 -0.99 -12.03
N LEU A 216 -8.53 -0.94 -12.17
CA LEU A 216 -9.27 -1.96 -12.93
C LEU A 216 -8.83 -2.00 -14.41
N GLN A 217 -8.32 -0.90 -14.96
CA GLN A 217 -7.69 -0.87 -16.30
C GLN A 217 -6.26 -1.41 -16.32
N ILE A 218 -5.60 -1.52 -15.17
CA ILE A 218 -4.20 -1.94 -15.05
C ILE A 218 -4.07 -3.44 -14.82
N VAL A 219 -4.90 -4.00 -13.93
CA VAL A 219 -4.80 -5.40 -13.49
C VAL A 219 -6.00 -6.23 -13.98
N SER A 220 -5.69 -7.41 -14.54
CA SER A 220 -6.69 -8.41 -14.94
C SER A 220 -6.25 -9.86 -14.69
N ARG A 221 -5.04 -10.08 -14.14
CA ARG A 221 -4.57 -11.38 -13.63
C ARG A 221 -4.33 -11.28 -12.12
N PHE A 222 -4.88 -12.21 -11.35
CA PHE A 222 -5.02 -12.14 -9.90
C PHE A 222 -4.51 -13.39 -9.19
N ASP A 223 -4.13 -13.24 -7.92
CA ASP A 223 -3.94 -14.38 -7.03
C ASP A 223 -5.31 -14.95 -6.61
N ARG A 224 -5.55 -16.23 -6.91
CA ARG A 224 -6.86 -16.86 -6.64
C ARG A 224 -7.21 -16.82 -5.16
N ALA A 225 -6.26 -17.14 -4.29
CA ALA A 225 -6.48 -17.16 -2.86
C ALA A 225 -6.79 -15.77 -2.31
N GLN A 226 -6.15 -14.72 -2.82
CA GLN A 226 -6.47 -13.33 -2.46
C GLN A 226 -7.91 -12.97 -2.85
N ILE A 227 -8.36 -13.30 -4.06
CA ILE A 227 -9.73 -13.00 -4.50
C ILE A 227 -10.77 -13.73 -3.63
N GLU A 228 -10.53 -14.98 -3.27
CA GLU A 228 -11.43 -15.70 -2.34
C GLU A 228 -11.48 -15.06 -0.95
N ARG A 229 -10.35 -14.55 -0.44
CA ARG A 229 -10.34 -13.75 0.79
C ARG A 229 -11.09 -12.43 0.63
N VAL A 230 -11.02 -11.77 -0.54
CA VAL A 230 -11.82 -10.58 -0.83
C VAL A 230 -13.33 -10.89 -0.79
N ARG A 231 -13.75 -12.05 -1.32
CA ARG A 231 -15.16 -12.50 -1.19
C ARG A 231 -15.55 -12.73 0.26
N ALA A 232 -14.70 -13.38 1.04
CA ALA A 232 -14.95 -13.57 2.48
C ALA A 232 -15.06 -12.22 3.22
N LEU A 233 -14.24 -11.23 2.83
CA LEU A 233 -14.34 -9.88 3.38
C LEU A 233 -15.68 -9.21 3.04
N GLU A 234 -16.15 -9.37 1.80
CA GLU A 234 -17.47 -8.88 1.39
C GLU A 234 -18.57 -9.45 2.29
N GLN A 235 -18.55 -10.76 2.50
CA GLN A 235 -19.53 -11.47 3.33
C GLN A 235 -19.48 -11.00 4.79
N ALA A 236 -18.29 -10.85 5.36
CA ALA A 236 -18.12 -10.33 6.72
C ALA A 236 -18.65 -8.90 6.84
N LEU A 237 -18.34 -8.02 5.89
CA LEU A 237 -18.85 -6.66 5.84
C LEU A 237 -20.37 -6.59 5.64
N ALA A 238 -20.99 -7.55 4.96
CA ALA A 238 -22.43 -7.61 4.79
C ALA A 238 -23.14 -8.08 6.07
N ALA A 239 -22.53 -9.01 6.81
CA ALA A 239 -23.07 -9.57 8.04
C ALA A 239 -22.93 -8.62 9.25
N ASP A 240 -21.75 -8.02 9.41
CA ASP A 240 -21.43 -7.09 10.50
C ASP A 240 -20.51 -5.96 10.00
N PRO A 241 -21.09 -4.89 9.39
CA PRO A 241 -20.30 -3.80 8.84
C PRO A 241 -19.42 -3.11 9.89
N ASP A 242 -19.98 -2.84 11.07
CA ASP A 242 -19.31 -2.04 12.10
C ASP A 242 -18.25 -2.85 12.86
N GLY A 243 -18.54 -4.11 13.22
CA GLY A 243 -17.55 -4.99 13.85
C GLY A 243 -16.42 -5.38 12.90
N THR A 244 -16.71 -5.55 11.60
CA THR A 244 -15.68 -5.78 10.59
C THR A 244 -14.82 -4.54 10.38
N ALA A 245 -15.42 -3.34 10.27
CA ALA A 245 -14.67 -2.08 10.18
C ALA A 245 -13.75 -1.87 11.38
N LYS A 246 -14.24 -2.13 12.60
CA LYS A 246 -13.45 -2.09 13.84
C LYS A 246 -12.28 -3.08 13.81
N SER A 247 -12.50 -4.29 13.30
CA SER A 247 -11.45 -5.31 13.15
C SER A 247 -10.37 -4.90 12.15
N LEU A 248 -10.76 -4.16 11.10
CA LEU A 248 -9.86 -3.52 10.13
C LEU A 248 -9.25 -2.21 10.63
N LYS A 249 -9.47 -1.83 11.89
CA LYS A 249 -8.95 -0.57 12.49
C LYS A 249 -9.46 0.69 11.78
N MET A 250 -10.64 0.61 11.17
CA MET A 250 -11.26 1.73 10.47
C MET A 250 -12.25 2.46 11.40
N TRP A 251 -12.20 3.79 11.42
CA TRP A 251 -13.22 4.65 12.03
C TRP A 251 -14.17 5.26 10.98
N THR A 252 -13.73 5.32 9.72
CA THR A 252 -14.57 5.68 8.58
C THR A 252 -15.57 4.56 8.31
N LYS A 253 -16.78 4.93 7.85
CA LYS A 253 -17.81 3.95 7.52
C LYS A 253 -17.36 3.05 6.36
N PRO A 254 -17.59 1.72 6.42
CA PRO A 254 -17.08 0.76 5.42
C PRO A 254 -17.79 0.81 4.06
N LYS A 255 -18.79 1.68 3.86
CA LYS A 255 -19.60 1.71 2.63
C LYS A 255 -18.77 1.86 1.36
N ALA A 256 -17.74 2.70 1.39
CA ALA A 256 -16.84 2.88 0.25
C ALA A 256 -16.01 1.61 -0.01
N LEU A 257 -15.44 0.99 1.03
CA LEU A 257 -14.74 -0.29 0.92
C LEU A 257 -15.64 -1.39 0.32
N GLN A 258 -16.87 -1.53 0.81
CA GLN A 258 -17.85 -2.48 0.26
C GLN A 258 -18.11 -2.23 -1.24
N GLY A 259 -18.27 -0.96 -1.63
CA GLY A 259 -18.45 -0.59 -3.05
C GLY A 259 -17.24 -1.00 -3.91
N ARG A 260 -16.02 -0.78 -3.41
CA ARG A 260 -14.77 -1.13 -4.11
C ARG A 260 -14.57 -2.64 -4.20
N ILE A 261 -14.92 -3.39 -3.16
CA ILE A 261 -14.92 -4.87 -3.17
C ILE A 261 -15.85 -5.39 -4.28
N ARG A 262 -17.09 -4.90 -4.34
CA ARG A 262 -18.06 -5.32 -5.37
C ARG A 262 -17.57 -4.98 -6.77
N ALA A 263 -17.01 -3.80 -6.97
CA ALA A 263 -16.44 -3.40 -8.26
C ALA A 263 -15.28 -4.31 -8.68
N LEU A 264 -14.37 -4.65 -7.76
CA LEU A 264 -13.28 -5.59 -8.01
C LEU A 264 -13.81 -6.98 -8.36
N LEU A 265 -14.72 -7.54 -7.57
CA LEU A 265 -15.26 -8.88 -7.82
C LEU A 265 -16.01 -8.95 -9.16
N ALA A 266 -16.80 -7.93 -9.50
CA ALA A 266 -17.45 -7.83 -10.80
C ALA A 266 -16.44 -7.76 -11.95
N HIS A 267 -15.35 -7.02 -11.77
CA HIS A 267 -14.26 -6.95 -12.75
C HIS A 267 -13.56 -8.31 -12.93
N VAL A 268 -13.28 -9.02 -11.83
CA VAL A 268 -12.70 -10.38 -11.90
C VAL A 268 -13.61 -11.30 -12.72
N GLU A 269 -14.92 -11.33 -12.46
CA GLU A 269 -15.85 -12.16 -13.25
C GLU A 269 -15.90 -11.75 -14.71
N ALA A 270 -15.87 -10.45 -15.02
CA ALA A 270 -15.82 -9.97 -16.40
C ALA A 270 -14.54 -10.43 -17.12
N MET A 271 -13.39 -10.39 -16.43
CA MET A 271 -12.13 -10.90 -16.99
C MET A 271 -12.18 -12.41 -17.19
N ARG A 272 -12.76 -13.17 -16.24
CA ARG A 272 -12.92 -14.64 -16.35
C ARG A 272 -13.80 -15.01 -17.54
N ALA A 273 -14.93 -14.32 -17.72
CA ALA A 273 -15.82 -14.54 -18.85
C ALA A 273 -15.13 -14.25 -20.19
N ARG A 274 -14.24 -13.25 -20.24
CA ARG A 274 -13.54 -12.83 -21.46
C ARG A 274 -12.33 -13.70 -21.81
N TYR A 275 -11.49 -14.03 -20.83
CA TYR A 275 -10.16 -14.63 -21.06
C TYR A 275 -10.03 -16.07 -20.53
N GLY A 276 -11.00 -16.52 -19.74
CA GLY A 276 -10.98 -17.82 -19.07
C GLY A 276 -10.14 -17.84 -17.78
N ASP A 277 -10.49 -18.78 -16.89
CA ASP A 277 -9.87 -18.93 -15.56
C ASP A 277 -8.35 -19.03 -15.61
N ALA A 278 -7.81 -19.77 -16.58
CA ALA A 278 -6.39 -19.99 -16.69
C ALA A 278 -5.62 -18.68 -16.90
N GLN A 279 -6.16 -17.72 -17.67
CA GLN A 279 -5.47 -16.46 -17.95
C GLN A 279 -5.64 -15.42 -16.84
N VAL A 280 -6.74 -15.49 -16.10
CA VAL A 280 -7.09 -14.54 -15.05
C VAL A 280 -6.46 -14.89 -13.71
N PHE A 281 -6.06 -16.15 -13.49
CA PHE A 281 -5.41 -16.55 -12.25
C PHE A 281 -3.99 -17.04 -12.49
N PHE A 282 -3.07 -16.65 -11.60
CA PHE A 282 -1.70 -17.19 -11.53
C PHE A 282 -1.68 -18.65 -11.07
#